data_AF-A0A818D0C7-F1
#
_entry.id   AF-A0A818D0C7-F1
#
_cell.length_a   1.000
_cell.length_b   1.000
_cell.length_c   1.000
_cell.angle_alpha   90.00
_cell.angle_beta   90.00
_cell.angle_gamma   90.00
#
_symmetry.space_group_name_H-M   'P 1'
#
loop_
_entity.id
_entity.type
_entity.pdbx_description
1 polymer ?
#
loop_
_entity_poly.entity_id
_entity_poly.type
_entity_poly.pdbx_seq_one_letter_code
_entity_poly.pdbx_strand_id
1 'polypeptide(L)'
;MHLTDADKEKGNFKNFNISKQTIKKLQNRNVDFLFPVQAESYKHIHDQKDCLVQAYTGTGKTLAFSIPIVELLQNDTSLKLIRGRAPRVLVLAPTRELTNQISDDFQSVASDLSIVTIYGGKKYEDQEKSIRNGCDILVATPGRLKDIVDKGKLDLT
;
A
#
# COMPACT_ATOMS: atom_id res chain seq x y z
N MET A 1 -0.97 -0.85 -23.62
CA MET A 1 -1.74 0.42 -23.59
C MET A 1 -0.81 1.49 -24.12
N HIS A 2 -1.14 2.14 -25.24
CA HIS A 2 -0.33 3.26 -25.74
C HIS A 2 -0.75 4.51 -24.98
N LEU A 3 0.17 5.08 -24.20
CA LEU A 3 -0.03 6.32 -23.46
C LEU A 3 0.25 7.50 -24.38
N THR A 4 -0.69 8.44 -24.46
CA THR A 4 -0.51 9.67 -25.25
C THR A 4 0.48 10.60 -24.56
N ASP A 5 1.04 11.57 -25.29
CA ASP A 5 1.92 12.56 -24.66
C ASP A 5 1.17 13.45 -23.65
N ALA A 6 -0.13 13.65 -23.85
CA ALA A 6 -1.00 14.30 -22.87
C ALA A 6 -1.12 13.47 -21.57
N ASP A 7 -1.20 12.15 -21.66
CA ASP A 7 -1.24 11.26 -20.48
C ASP A 7 0.08 11.31 -19.72
N LYS A 8 1.22 11.32 -20.44
CA LYS A 8 2.55 11.44 -19.83
C LYS A 8 2.73 12.77 -19.11
N GLU A 9 2.29 13.87 -19.71
CA GLU A 9 2.42 15.19 -19.10
C GLU A 9 1.53 15.33 -17.85
N LYS A 10 0.32 14.76 -17.88
CA LYS A 10 -0.55 14.66 -16.69
C LYS A 10 0.08 13.79 -15.59
N GLY A 11 0.64 12.65 -15.98
CA GLY A 11 1.29 11.69 -15.07
C GLY A 11 2.68 12.10 -14.58
N ASN A 12 3.21 13.25 -15.03
CA ASN A 12 4.54 13.69 -14.66
C ASN A 12 4.66 13.86 -13.13
N PHE A 13 5.69 13.27 -12.53
CA PHE A 13 5.89 13.30 -11.08
C PHE A 13 5.93 14.71 -10.48
N LYS A 14 6.33 15.72 -11.26
CA LYS A 14 6.31 17.14 -10.82
C LYS A 14 4.93 17.64 -10.40
N ASN A 15 3.86 16.98 -10.85
CA ASN A 15 2.48 17.37 -10.56
C ASN A 15 1.98 16.82 -9.21
N PHE A 16 2.77 15.98 -8.53
CA PHE A 16 2.35 15.23 -7.35
C PHE A 16 3.33 15.44 -6.19
N ASN A 17 2.85 15.29 -4.95
CA ASN A 17 3.68 15.41 -3.75
C ASN A 17 4.42 14.09 -3.44
N ILE A 18 5.28 13.66 -4.37
CA ILE A 18 6.02 12.39 -4.25
C ILE A 18 7.48 12.69 -3.90
N SER A 19 7.96 12.08 -2.83
CA SER A 19 9.35 12.21 -2.40
C SER A 19 10.34 11.74 -3.48
N LYS A 20 11.53 12.36 -3.51
CA LYS A 20 12.63 11.96 -4.42
C LYS A 20 13.01 10.49 -4.26
N GLN A 21 12.89 9.95 -3.04
CA GLN A 21 13.21 8.55 -2.75
C GLN A 21 12.21 7.60 -3.43
N THR A 22 10.91 7.89 -3.34
CA THR A 22 9.87 7.12 -4.02
C THR A 22 9.96 7.26 -5.53
N ILE A 23 10.23 8.46 -6.06
CA ILE A 23 10.46 8.67 -7.51
C ILE A 23 11.61 7.79 -8.00
N LYS A 24 12.75 7.77 -7.29
CA LYS A 24 13.90 6.93 -7.66
C LYS A 24 13.54 5.44 -7.68
N LYS A 25 12.71 4.98 -6.74
CA LYS A 25 12.23 3.59 -6.69
C LYS A 25 11.31 3.25 -7.86
N LEU A 26 10.41 4.15 -8.22
CA LEU A 26 9.54 4.01 -9.40
C LEU A 26 10.37 3.95 -10.69
N GLN A 27 11.36 4.84 -10.84
CA GLN A 27 12.25 4.86 -12.00
C GLN A 27 13.10 3.59 -12.12
N ASN A 28 13.59 3.03 -11.00
CA ASN A 28 14.29 1.74 -11.00
C ASN A 28 13.41 0.57 -11.49
N ARG A 29 12.08 0.76 -11.53
CA ARG A 29 11.10 -0.19 -12.07
C ARG A 29 10.60 0.22 -13.46
N ASN A 30 11.30 1.13 -14.14
CA ASN A 30 10.93 1.69 -15.44
C ASN A 30 9.56 2.40 -15.43
N VAL A 31 9.23 3.05 -14.31
CA VAL A 31 8.05 3.93 -14.20
C VAL A 31 8.55 5.38 -14.21
N ASP A 32 8.41 6.03 -15.36
CA ASP A 32 8.87 7.41 -15.57
C ASP A 32 7.79 8.47 -15.31
N PHE A 33 6.53 8.03 -15.27
CA PHE A 33 5.35 8.86 -15.01
C PHE A 33 4.23 7.97 -14.46
N LEU A 34 3.27 8.57 -13.75
CA LEU A 34 2.08 7.90 -13.27
C LEU A 34 1.14 7.55 -14.44
N PHE A 35 0.60 6.34 -14.42
CA PHE A 35 -0.47 5.96 -15.35
C PHE A 35 -1.76 6.72 -15.06
N PRO A 36 -2.70 6.86 -16.03
CA PRO A 36 -3.91 7.67 -15.87
C PRO A 36 -4.67 7.39 -14.58
N VAL A 37 -4.91 6.11 -14.26
CA VAL A 37 -5.61 5.72 -13.01
C VAL A 37 -4.87 6.17 -11.75
N GLN A 38 -3.53 6.16 -11.77
CA GLN A 38 -2.69 6.58 -10.64
C GLN A 38 -2.71 8.10 -10.50
N ALA A 39 -2.59 8.82 -11.62
CA ALA A 39 -2.64 10.28 -11.65
C ALA A 39 -4.01 10.81 -11.19
N GLU A 40 -5.09 10.22 -11.67
CA GLU A 40 -6.46 10.60 -11.34
C GLU A 40 -6.80 10.30 -9.87
N SER A 41 -6.36 9.17 -9.31
CA SER A 41 -6.66 8.82 -7.91
C SER A 41 -5.75 9.50 -6.90
N TYR A 42 -4.55 9.93 -7.29
CA TYR A 42 -3.50 10.36 -6.35
C TYR A 42 -3.99 11.40 -5.35
N LYS A 43 -4.56 12.51 -5.84
CA LYS A 43 -4.96 13.64 -4.99
C LYS A 43 -6.05 13.23 -4.00
N HIS A 44 -7.03 12.45 -4.44
CA HIS A 44 -8.13 12.03 -3.58
C HIS A 44 -7.63 11.16 -2.41
N ILE A 45 -6.71 10.24 -2.68
CA ILE A 45 -6.13 9.35 -1.65
C ILE A 45 -5.16 10.13 -0.75
N HIS A 46 -4.31 10.98 -1.32
CA HIS A 46 -3.39 11.83 -0.54
C HIS A 46 -4.15 12.82 0.37
N ASP A 47 -5.30 13.34 -0.08
CA ASP A 47 -6.19 14.17 0.74
C ASP A 47 -7.04 13.35 1.73
N GLN A 48 -6.80 12.03 1.86
CA GLN A 48 -7.49 11.12 2.77
C GLN A 48 -9.02 11.08 2.56
N LYS A 49 -9.46 11.16 1.30
CA LYS A 49 -10.87 11.05 0.93
C LYS A 49 -11.23 9.62 0.51
N ASP A 50 -12.48 9.24 0.75
CA ASP A 50 -13.03 8.00 0.21
C ASP A 50 -13.06 8.05 -1.32
N CYS A 51 -12.65 6.93 -1.94
CA CYS A 51 -12.49 6.83 -3.38
C CYS A 51 -13.06 5.51 -3.90
N LEU A 52 -13.77 5.58 -5.02
CA LEU A 52 -14.07 4.41 -5.86
C LEU A 52 -13.25 4.51 -7.14
N VAL A 53 -12.38 3.53 -7.38
CA VAL A 53 -11.50 3.49 -8.56
C VAL A 53 -11.86 2.29 -9.41
N GLN A 54 -12.32 2.53 -10.63
CA GLN A 54 -12.61 1.50 -11.61
C GLN A 54 -11.56 1.53 -12.73
N ALA A 55 -10.85 0.42 -12.93
CA ALA A 55 -9.90 0.28 -14.03
C ALA A 55 -9.72 -1.19 -14.41
N TYR A 56 -9.16 -1.48 -15.58
CA TYR A 56 -8.83 -2.85 -16.01
C TYR A 56 -7.66 -3.44 -15.22
N THR A 57 -7.54 -4.77 -15.14
CA THR A 57 -6.35 -5.43 -14.57
C THR A 57 -5.09 -5.04 -15.38
N GLY A 58 -3.93 -5.02 -14.73
CA GLY A 58 -2.67 -4.63 -15.37
C GLY A 58 -2.48 -3.12 -15.63
N THR A 59 -3.39 -2.26 -15.18
CA THR A 59 -3.29 -0.79 -15.32
C THR A 59 -2.57 -0.09 -14.17
N GLY A 60 -1.98 -0.86 -13.24
CA GLY A 60 -1.24 -0.30 -12.11
C GLY A 60 -2.12 0.24 -10.97
N LYS A 61 -3.34 -0.29 -10.80
CA LYS A 61 -4.27 0.09 -9.71
C LYS A 61 -3.66 -0.05 -8.31
N THR A 62 -2.83 -1.06 -8.07
CA THR A 62 -2.20 -1.25 -6.77
C THR A 62 -1.29 -0.07 -6.43
N LEU A 63 -0.45 0.35 -7.40
CA LEU A 63 0.38 1.54 -7.28
C LEU A 63 -0.45 2.83 -7.16
N ALA A 64 -1.66 2.85 -7.72
CA ALA A 64 -2.56 4.00 -7.65
C ALA A 64 -2.94 4.36 -6.21
N PHE A 65 -3.10 3.37 -5.33
CA PHE A 65 -3.29 3.61 -3.90
C PHE A 65 -2.01 3.51 -3.08
N SER A 66 -1.06 2.65 -3.44
CA SER A 66 0.13 2.45 -2.60
C SER A 66 1.06 3.64 -2.58
N ILE A 67 1.22 4.36 -3.69
CA ILE A 67 2.10 5.55 -3.78
C ILE A 67 1.63 6.66 -2.81
N PRO A 68 0.40 7.21 -2.92
CA PRO A 68 -0.04 8.27 -2.01
C PRO A 68 -0.10 7.81 -0.54
N ILE A 69 -0.46 6.55 -0.27
CA ILE A 69 -0.44 6.00 1.09
C ILE A 69 0.97 5.97 1.66
N VAL A 70 1.96 5.52 0.90
CA VAL A 70 3.36 5.46 1.35
C VAL A 70 3.91 6.85 1.61
N GLU A 71 3.58 7.84 0.76
CA GLU A 71 3.97 9.24 1.00
C GLU A 71 3.37 9.77 2.32
N LEU A 72 2.09 9.52 2.60
CA LEU A 72 1.47 9.89 3.87
C LEU A 72 2.18 9.24 5.07
N LEU A 73 2.42 7.93 5.01
CA LEU A 73 3.01 7.17 6.12
C LEU A 73 4.50 7.47 6.36
N GLN A 74 5.25 7.86 5.32
CA GLN A 74 6.65 8.25 5.47
C GLN A 74 6.81 9.67 6.02
N ASN A 75 5.86 10.56 5.71
CA ASN A 75 5.84 11.92 6.25
C ASN A 75 5.34 11.96 7.71
N ASP A 76 4.49 11.01 8.11
CA ASP A 76 4.08 10.84 9.49
C ASP A 76 5.00 9.86 10.25
N THR A 77 5.91 10.39 11.05
CA THR A 77 6.83 9.61 11.88
C THR A 77 6.35 9.39 13.31
N SER A 78 5.17 9.90 13.69
CA SER A 78 4.69 9.93 15.07
C SER A 78 4.55 8.53 15.70
N LEU A 79 4.20 7.53 14.89
CA LEU A 79 3.91 6.16 15.36
C LEU A 79 5.00 5.13 14.99
N LYS A 80 6.13 5.54 14.38
CA LYS A 80 7.12 4.62 13.78
C LYS A 80 7.74 3.63 14.81
N LEU A 81 7.87 4.04 16.08
CA LEU A 81 8.61 3.28 17.11
C LEU A 81 7.73 2.56 18.14
N ILE A 82 6.40 2.71 18.07
CA ILE A 82 5.49 2.13 19.06
C ILE A 82 5.25 0.64 18.72
N ARG A 83 5.72 -0.26 19.58
CA ARG A 83 5.44 -1.71 19.46
C ARG A 83 4.01 -2.02 19.89
N GLY A 84 3.43 -3.06 19.30
CA GLY A 84 2.07 -3.52 19.65
C GLY A 84 0.93 -2.60 19.22
N ARG A 85 1.20 -1.49 18.51
CA ARG A 85 0.14 -0.65 17.94
C ARG A 85 -0.60 -1.34 16.81
N ALA A 86 -1.81 -0.87 16.54
CA ALA A 86 -2.57 -1.25 15.36
C ALA A 86 -1.86 -0.82 14.05
N PRO A 87 -2.07 -1.54 12.94
CA PRO A 87 -1.67 -1.10 11.60
C PRO A 87 -2.24 0.28 11.28
N ARG A 88 -1.44 1.13 10.61
CA ARG A 88 -1.92 2.45 10.13
C ARG A 88 -2.77 2.30 8.87
N VAL A 89 -2.52 1.24 8.09
CA VAL A 89 -3.23 0.90 6.87
C VAL A 89 -3.59 -0.57 6.89
N LEU A 90 -4.84 -0.87 6.56
CA LEU A 90 -5.33 -2.23 6.31
C LEU A 90 -5.76 -2.33 4.84
N VAL A 91 -5.25 -3.34 4.14
CA VAL A 91 -5.65 -3.67 2.77
C VAL A 91 -6.20 -5.08 2.74
N LEU A 92 -7.43 -5.24 2.23
CA LEU A 92 -8.07 -6.53 2.10
C LEU A 92 -7.96 -7.06 0.67
N ALA A 93 -7.54 -8.32 0.53
CA ALA A 93 -7.44 -9.02 -0.73
C ALA A 93 -8.11 -10.40 -0.66
N PRO A 94 -8.74 -10.89 -1.73
CA PRO A 94 -9.48 -12.16 -1.73
C PRO A 94 -8.60 -13.40 -1.63
N THR A 95 -7.34 -13.33 -2.08
CA THR A 95 -6.45 -14.50 -2.16
C THR A 95 -5.08 -14.20 -1.54
N ARG A 96 -4.37 -15.28 -1.19
CA ARG A 96 -2.99 -15.20 -0.70
C ARG A 96 -2.07 -14.61 -1.77
N GLU A 97 -2.24 -15.04 -3.01
CA GLU A 97 -1.43 -14.65 -4.14
C GLU A 97 -1.56 -13.14 -4.38
N LEU A 98 -2.79 -12.60 -4.33
CA LEU A 98 -3.02 -11.17 -4.47
C LEU A 98 -2.54 -10.38 -3.24
N THR A 99 -2.64 -10.94 -2.04
CA THR A 99 -2.06 -10.35 -0.82
C THR A 99 -0.55 -10.14 -0.97
N ASN A 100 0.16 -11.15 -1.47
CA ASN A 100 1.60 -11.06 -1.70
C ASN A 100 1.94 -10.07 -2.81
N GLN A 101 1.22 -10.08 -3.93
CA GLN A 101 1.42 -9.10 -5.01
C GLN A 101 1.25 -7.66 -4.52
N ILE A 102 0.22 -7.39 -3.71
CA ILE A 102 0.00 -6.06 -3.13
C ILE A 102 1.12 -5.68 -2.16
N SER A 103 1.57 -6.62 -1.33
CA SER A 103 2.72 -6.40 -0.44
C SER A 103 3.98 -6.05 -1.22
N ASP A 104 4.27 -6.76 -2.31
CA ASP A 104 5.42 -6.49 -3.16
C ASP A 104 5.33 -5.10 -3.82
N ASP A 105 4.14 -4.68 -4.24
CA ASP A 105 3.90 -3.34 -4.76
C ASP A 105 4.11 -2.25 -3.71
N PHE A 106 3.68 -2.45 -2.45
CA PHE A 106 4.01 -1.53 -1.37
C PHE A 106 5.51 -1.48 -1.09
N GLN A 107 6.18 -2.64 -0.96
CA GLN A 107 7.62 -2.71 -0.72
C GLN A 107 8.43 -2.04 -1.83
N SER A 108 7.89 -2.06 -3.05
CA SER A 108 8.55 -1.45 -4.20
C SER A 108 8.68 0.06 -4.12
N VAL A 109 7.81 0.73 -3.37
CA VAL A 109 7.79 2.19 -3.24
C VAL A 109 8.11 2.65 -1.80
N ALA A 110 7.86 1.81 -0.79
CA ALA A 110 8.12 2.10 0.61
C ALA A 110 9.60 1.97 0.99
N SER A 111 10.09 2.84 1.86
CA SER A 111 11.49 2.85 2.32
C SER A 111 11.68 2.30 3.72
N ASP A 112 11.02 2.89 4.71
CA ASP A 112 11.16 2.50 6.12
C ASP A 112 9.80 2.16 6.72
N LEU A 113 8.98 1.40 5.99
CA LEU A 113 7.65 0.97 6.46
C LEU A 113 7.63 -0.54 6.66
N SER A 114 7.10 -0.98 7.80
CA SER A 114 6.83 -2.39 8.10
C SER A 114 5.56 -2.84 7.39
N ILE A 115 5.71 -3.72 6.40
CA ILE A 115 4.61 -4.29 5.62
C ILE A 115 4.45 -5.76 6.02
N VAL A 116 3.27 -6.12 6.51
CA VAL A 116 2.96 -7.48 6.98
C VAL A 116 1.81 -8.04 6.18
N THR A 117 1.94 -9.31 5.79
CA THR A 117 0.86 -10.05 5.11
C THR A 117 0.25 -11.08 6.05
N ILE A 118 -1.08 -11.18 6.07
CA ILE A 118 -1.79 -12.25 6.77
C ILE A 118 -2.78 -13.00 5.88
N TYR A 119 -2.75 -14.33 5.91
CA TYR A 119 -3.61 -15.18 5.10
C TYR A 119 -3.60 -16.64 5.59
N GLY A 120 -4.55 -17.44 5.11
CA GLY A 120 -4.66 -18.86 5.42
C GLY A 120 -3.47 -19.69 4.91
N GLY A 121 -3.19 -20.83 5.56
CA GLY A 121 -2.11 -21.74 5.16
C GLY A 121 -0.71 -21.39 5.67
N LYS A 122 -0.53 -20.27 6.39
CA LYS A 122 0.67 -19.95 7.16
C LYS A 122 0.40 -20.08 8.66
N LYS A 123 1.43 -20.40 9.45
CA LYS A 123 1.32 -20.52 10.91
C LYS A 123 0.82 -19.21 11.52
N TYR A 124 -0.02 -19.32 12.55
CA TYR A 124 -0.56 -18.15 13.27
C TYR A 124 0.54 -17.40 14.01
N GLU A 125 1.39 -18.12 14.74
CA GLU A 125 2.44 -17.55 15.60
C GLU A 125 3.39 -16.60 14.85
N ASP A 126 3.80 -16.96 13.64
CA ASP A 126 4.68 -16.14 12.81
C ASP A 126 3.99 -14.81 12.42
N GLN A 127 2.70 -14.88 12.07
CA GLN A 127 1.91 -13.71 11.68
C GLN A 127 1.65 -12.80 12.89
N GLU A 128 1.29 -13.37 14.03
CA GLU A 128 1.11 -12.64 15.29
C GLU A 128 2.41 -11.94 15.71
N LYS A 129 3.55 -12.62 15.61
CA LYS A 129 4.85 -12.05 15.93
C LYS A 129 5.18 -10.85 15.03
N SER A 130 4.92 -10.97 13.72
CA SER A 130 5.13 -9.86 12.79
C SER A 130 4.26 -8.65 13.11
N ILE A 131 2.98 -8.86 13.46
CA ILE A 131 2.09 -7.77 13.89
C ILE A 131 2.61 -7.11 15.17
N ARG A 132 2.95 -7.90 16.20
CA ARG A 132 3.44 -7.39 17.50
C ARG A 132 4.72 -6.58 17.39
N ASN A 133 5.61 -6.91 16.44
CA ASN A 133 6.86 -6.18 16.21
C ASN A 133 6.65 -4.76 15.65
N GLY A 134 5.42 -4.40 15.27
CA GLY A 134 5.07 -3.14 14.64
C GLY A 134 4.78 -3.35 13.17
N CYS A 135 3.59 -2.92 12.74
CA CYS A 135 3.10 -3.05 11.36
C CYS A 135 2.58 -1.70 10.90
N ASP A 136 3.13 -1.13 9.83
CA ASP A 136 2.60 0.09 9.21
C ASP A 136 1.43 -0.24 8.29
N ILE A 137 1.63 -1.25 7.44
CA ILE A 137 0.69 -1.66 6.41
C ILE A 137 0.43 -3.16 6.58
N LEU A 138 -0.82 -3.51 6.86
CA LEU A 138 -1.29 -4.88 6.94
C LEU A 138 -2.06 -5.22 5.67
N VAL A 139 -1.58 -6.21 4.90
CA VAL A 139 -2.31 -6.76 3.75
C VAL A 139 -2.87 -8.12 4.13
N ALA A 140 -4.18 -8.32 4.00
CA ALA A 140 -4.86 -9.43 4.64
C ALA A 140 -5.92 -10.09 3.77
N THR A 141 -6.09 -11.42 3.92
CA THR A 141 -7.36 -12.05 3.51
C THR A 141 -8.42 -11.90 4.62
N PRO A 142 -9.69 -11.60 4.27
CA PRO A 142 -10.73 -11.30 5.27
C PRO A 142 -10.90 -12.39 6.34
N GLY A 143 -10.94 -13.67 5.94
CA GLY A 143 -11.12 -14.78 6.86
C GLY A 143 -10.01 -14.86 7.91
N ARG A 144 -8.74 -14.77 7.49
CA ARG A 144 -7.61 -14.85 8.43
C ARG A 144 -7.51 -13.61 9.32
N LEU A 145 -7.84 -12.42 8.80
CA LEU A 145 -7.90 -11.22 9.62
C LEU A 145 -8.94 -11.37 10.74
N LYS A 146 -10.15 -11.80 10.37
CA LYS A 146 -11.23 -12.04 11.33
C LYS A 146 -10.80 -13.01 12.42
N ASP A 147 -10.19 -14.14 12.04
CA ASP A 147 -9.68 -15.13 13.01
C ASP A 147 -8.69 -14.53 14.02
N ILE A 148 -7.82 -13.63 13.59
CA ILE A 148 -6.79 -12.98 14.44
C ILE A 148 -7.45 -11.96 15.38
N VAL A 149 -8.39 -11.16 14.87
CA VAL A 149 -9.14 -10.17 15.65
C VAL A 149 -10.02 -10.85 16.70
N ASP A 150 -10.79 -11.87 16.32
CA ASP A 150 -11.66 -12.63 17.22
C ASP A 150 -10.89 -13.30 18.37
N LYS A 151 -9.61 -13.64 18.15
CA LYS A 151 -8.71 -14.21 19.17
C LYS A 151 -8.06 -13.15 20.06
N GLY A 152 -8.38 -11.87 19.89
CA GLY A 152 -7.79 -10.75 20.62
C GLY A 152 -6.30 -10.56 20.34
N LYS A 153 -5.81 -11.00 19.17
CA LYS A 153 -4.39 -10.90 18.79
C LYS A 153 -4.06 -9.62 18.03
N LEU A 154 -5.08 -8.95 17.51
CA LEU A 154 -5.01 -7.65 16.86
C LEU A 154 -6.28 -6.89 17.21
N ASP A 155 -6.10 -5.66 17.69
CA ASP A 155 -7.19 -4.70 17.89
C ASP A 155 -7.18 -3.70 16.73
N LEU A 156 -8.36 -3.43 16.17
CA LEU A 156 -8.58 -2.50 15.06
C LEU A 156 -9.53 -1.36 15.45
N THR A 157 -9.94 -1.28 16.72
CA THR A 157 -10.86 -0.26 17.25
C THR A 157 -10.16 0.92 17.90
#